data_AF-I3UFB9-F1
#
_entry.id   AF-I3UFB9-F1
#
_cell.length_a   1.000
_cell.length_b   1.000
_cell.length_c   1.000
_cell.angle_alpha   90.00
_cell.angle_beta   90.00
_cell.angle_gamma   90.00
#
_symmetry.space_group_name_H-M   'P 1'
#
loop_
_entity.id
_entity.type
_entity.pdbx_description
1 polymer ?
#
loop_
_entity_poly.entity_id
_entity_poly.type
_entity_poly.pdbx_seq_one_letter_code
_entity_poly.pdbx_strand_id
1 'polypeptide(L)'
;MLAGAAVTALFASFTQALLVISQEGLDSILFWMAGSVAGREMDAVLTIYPYLLVGFAASFILARHINILVTGDDIARGLGQNTFVIRSLLSIIVILLAGGAVSLAGNIGFIGLIVPHIVRRILPGDFRWLLPGYAVFGALLLLLADILARVVLIPQEVLSGWSLPCWVRPFLSTWPERGCAMDKWLTVRNNWYSRQINTSTCTVIVLLLLITMAVALLSLASGKYMLSLPEVFDALRSRTIADNAFIVSILRAPRMLMALLAGGALAVSGLLLQTIIRNPLASPDIIGVTSGASATAVFFLSFMTSWLSVQWLPLAAMAGGFAGAALVYLLAWKSGVSPTRLILVGVGISAVMVACTTMLLVFSPLSSTLSAYVWLTGSVYGARWHEVTTLCLWLLPAAVLLVALTRTLAVNELDDALIIGLGISMERARLVLLALSVYLAGAAIAYTGALGFVGLVAPHIARRIGGKSGASLVVVTMLVGANMVMIADLIGRTQFLPLDLPAGIFVSAIGAPFFIYLLLRSRS
;
A
#
# COMPACT_ATOMS: atom_id res chain seq x y z
N MET A 1 -1.83 3.38 -15.36
CA MET A 1 -0.94 3.57 -14.20
C MET A 1 -1.55 2.95 -12.94
N LEU A 2 -2.68 3.44 -12.43
CA LEU A 2 -3.29 2.95 -11.17
C LEU A 2 -3.65 1.45 -11.15
N ALA A 3 -4.20 0.91 -12.24
CA ALA A 3 -4.49 -0.53 -12.35
C ALA A 3 -3.21 -1.40 -12.31
N GLY A 4 -2.10 -0.90 -12.88
CA GLY A 4 -0.81 -1.57 -12.83
C GLY A 4 -0.28 -1.65 -11.39
N ALA A 5 -0.35 -0.54 -10.64
CA ALA A 5 0.07 -0.48 -9.25
C ALA A 5 -0.62 -1.54 -8.37
N ALA A 6 -1.93 -1.71 -8.53
CA ALA A 6 -2.68 -2.73 -7.79
C ALA A 6 -2.27 -4.17 -8.16
N VAL A 7 -2.04 -4.46 -9.44
CA VAL A 7 -1.54 -5.78 -9.87
C VAL A 7 -0.16 -6.07 -9.26
N THR A 8 0.73 -5.08 -9.18
CA THR A 8 2.02 -5.24 -8.47
C THR A 8 1.81 -5.65 -7.04
N ALA A 9 0.93 -4.95 -6.35
CA ALA A 9 0.77 -5.14 -4.92
C ALA A 9 0.23 -6.53 -4.62
N LEU A 10 -0.65 -7.03 -5.50
CA LEU A 10 -1.11 -8.41 -5.46
C LEU A 10 0.05 -9.39 -5.65
N PHE A 11 0.84 -9.28 -6.72
CA PHE A 11 1.96 -10.20 -6.93
C PHE A 11 3.06 -10.05 -5.86
N ALA A 12 3.34 -8.83 -5.40
CA ALA A 12 4.28 -8.57 -4.32
C ALA A 12 3.83 -9.22 -3.01
N SER A 13 2.53 -9.13 -2.67
CA SER A 13 1.99 -9.84 -1.50
C SER A 13 2.12 -11.35 -1.62
N PHE A 14 1.98 -11.91 -2.83
CA PHE A 14 2.17 -13.33 -3.07
C PHE A 14 3.64 -13.74 -2.94
N THR A 15 4.56 -12.97 -3.51
CA THR A 15 6.01 -13.18 -3.33
C THR A 15 6.40 -13.07 -1.85
N GLN A 16 5.87 -12.08 -1.12
CA GLN A 16 6.08 -11.94 0.32
C GLN A 16 5.55 -13.15 1.10
N ALA A 17 4.38 -13.67 0.74
CA ALA A 17 3.84 -14.88 1.36
C ALA A 17 4.75 -16.09 1.14
N LEU A 18 5.23 -16.30 -0.09
CA LEU A 18 6.17 -17.37 -0.41
C LEU A 18 7.48 -17.24 0.36
N LEU A 19 8.03 -16.02 0.46
CA LEU A 19 9.26 -15.74 1.19
C LEU A 19 9.15 -16.05 2.69
N VAL A 20 8.00 -15.74 3.31
CA VAL A 20 7.77 -16.06 4.73
C VAL A 20 7.72 -17.57 4.96
N ILE A 21 7.30 -18.35 3.95
CA ILE A 21 7.19 -19.81 4.03
C ILE A 21 8.54 -20.50 3.75
N SER A 22 9.32 -20.01 2.80
CA SER A 22 10.58 -20.63 2.36
C SER A 22 11.82 -19.99 3.01
N GLN A 23 12.41 -20.67 4.00
CA GLN A 23 13.65 -20.20 4.64
C GLN A 23 14.92 -20.47 3.81
N GLU A 24 14.98 -21.58 3.06
CA GLU A 24 16.20 -22.03 2.36
C GLU A 24 16.52 -21.26 1.06
N GLY A 25 15.60 -20.45 0.55
CA GLY A 25 15.77 -19.68 -0.69
C GLY A 25 15.87 -18.17 -0.49
N LEU A 26 15.74 -17.68 0.74
CA LEU A 26 15.48 -16.27 1.01
C LEU A 26 16.61 -15.39 0.47
N ASP A 27 17.88 -15.71 0.74
CA ASP A 27 19.02 -14.94 0.21
C ASP A 27 18.99 -14.86 -1.32
N SER A 28 18.84 -16.00 -2.00
CA SER A 28 18.80 -16.04 -3.48
C SER A 28 17.64 -15.23 -4.07
N ILE A 29 16.47 -15.29 -3.42
CA ILE A 29 15.28 -14.55 -3.86
C ILE A 29 15.40 -13.07 -3.52
N LEU A 30 16.00 -12.71 -2.38
CA LEU A 30 16.26 -11.31 -2.03
C LEU A 30 17.22 -10.67 -3.01
N PHE A 31 18.30 -11.34 -3.38
CA PHE A 31 19.23 -10.86 -4.41
C PHE A 31 18.54 -10.73 -5.79
N TRP A 32 17.65 -11.66 -6.14
CA TRP A 32 16.87 -11.55 -7.38
C TRP A 32 15.83 -10.41 -7.33
N MET A 33 15.13 -10.24 -6.19
CA MET A 33 14.17 -9.16 -5.98
C MET A 33 14.83 -7.78 -5.89
N ALA A 34 16.07 -7.72 -5.42
CA ALA A 34 16.90 -6.52 -5.43
C ALA A 34 17.38 -6.15 -6.85
N GLY A 35 17.39 -7.11 -7.78
CA GLY A 35 17.77 -6.91 -9.17
C GLY A 35 19.28 -7.03 -9.42
N SER A 36 19.83 -8.23 -9.23
CA SER A 36 21.25 -8.52 -9.48
C SER A 36 21.50 -9.35 -10.74
N VAL A 37 22.52 -8.91 -11.50
CA VAL A 37 23.09 -9.62 -12.65
C VAL A 37 24.23 -10.57 -12.25
N ALA A 38 24.70 -10.49 -10.99
CA ALA A 38 25.77 -11.35 -10.50
C ALA A 38 25.30 -12.80 -10.28
N GLY A 39 26.24 -13.74 -10.47
CA GLY A 39 25.98 -15.17 -10.29
C GLY A 39 25.11 -15.81 -11.37
N ARG A 40 24.88 -15.13 -12.51
CA ARG A 40 24.12 -15.68 -13.64
C ARG A 40 25.02 -16.53 -14.53
N GLU A 41 24.70 -17.81 -14.63
CA GLU A 41 25.36 -18.73 -15.55
C GLU A 41 25.06 -18.33 -17.01
N MET A 42 26.05 -18.52 -17.89
CA MET A 42 25.91 -18.20 -19.30
C MET A 42 24.76 -19.00 -19.96
N ASP A 43 24.48 -20.19 -19.45
CA ASP A 43 23.41 -21.07 -19.94
C ASP A 43 22.01 -20.47 -19.75
N ALA A 44 21.79 -19.78 -18.61
CA ALA A 44 20.54 -19.06 -18.37
C ALA A 44 20.37 -17.90 -19.38
N VAL A 45 21.46 -17.19 -19.68
CA VAL A 45 21.45 -16.10 -20.67
C VAL A 45 21.19 -16.64 -22.06
N LEU A 46 21.87 -17.71 -22.46
CA LEU A 46 21.70 -18.35 -23.77
C LEU A 46 20.29 -18.87 -23.99
N THR A 47 19.62 -19.32 -22.93
CA THR A 47 18.22 -19.76 -22.98
C THR A 47 17.27 -18.61 -23.32
N ILE A 48 17.50 -17.41 -22.77
CA ILE A 48 16.58 -16.26 -22.90
C ILE A 48 16.95 -15.33 -24.06
N TYR A 49 18.23 -15.29 -24.44
CA TYR A 49 18.78 -14.49 -25.53
C TYR A 49 17.99 -14.55 -26.85
N PRO A 50 17.58 -15.72 -27.40
CA PRO A 50 16.86 -15.76 -28.67
C PRO A 50 15.52 -15.03 -28.59
N TYR A 51 14.82 -15.12 -27.46
CA TYR A 51 13.56 -14.41 -27.25
C TYR A 51 13.78 -12.89 -27.21
N LEU A 52 14.83 -12.41 -26.52
CA LEU A 52 15.17 -10.98 -26.50
C LEU A 52 15.52 -10.46 -27.89
N LEU A 53 16.28 -11.23 -28.68
CA LEU A 53 16.67 -10.86 -30.04
C LEU A 53 15.44 -10.75 -30.95
N VAL A 54 14.52 -11.73 -30.88
CA VAL A 54 13.25 -11.69 -31.62
C VAL A 54 12.41 -10.47 -31.21
N GLY A 55 12.30 -10.18 -29.92
CA GLY A 55 11.58 -8.99 -29.44
C GLY A 55 12.19 -7.70 -29.94
N PHE A 56 13.53 -7.61 -29.94
CA PHE A 56 14.25 -6.43 -30.38
C PHE A 56 14.08 -6.22 -31.89
N ALA A 57 14.28 -7.27 -32.70
CA ALA A 57 14.06 -7.24 -34.14
C ALA A 57 12.60 -6.86 -34.49
N ALA A 58 11.62 -7.46 -33.80
CA ALA A 58 10.21 -7.13 -33.97
C ALA A 58 9.92 -5.66 -33.64
N SER A 59 10.56 -5.10 -32.61
CA SER A 59 10.41 -3.69 -32.24
C SER A 59 10.87 -2.74 -33.35
N PHE A 60 11.94 -3.07 -34.06
CA PHE A 60 12.42 -2.29 -35.21
C PHE A 60 11.46 -2.31 -36.38
N ILE A 61 10.91 -3.48 -36.71
CA ILE A 61 9.92 -3.63 -37.79
C ILE A 61 8.69 -2.76 -37.50
N LEU A 62 8.27 -2.71 -36.23
CA LEU A 62 7.14 -1.90 -35.79
C LEU A 62 7.46 -0.42 -35.57
N ALA A 63 8.73 0.01 -35.60
CA ALA A 63 9.13 1.40 -35.33
C ALA A 63 8.40 2.43 -36.20
N ARG A 64 8.20 2.12 -37.49
CA ARG A 64 7.45 2.99 -38.42
C ARG A 64 5.98 3.15 -37.99
N HIS A 65 5.36 2.08 -37.52
CA HIS A 65 3.98 2.07 -37.07
C HIS A 65 3.81 2.79 -35.72
N ILE A 66 4.84 2.80 -34.88
CA ILE A 66 4.88 3.57 -33.63
C ILE A 66 4.91 5.07 -33.94
N ASN A 67 5.75 5.52 -34.89
CA ASN A 67 5.80 6.94 -35.29
C ASN A 67 4.44 7.46 -35.73
N ILE A 68 3.70 6.68 -36.52
CA ILE A 68 2.37 7.05 -37.01
C ILE A 68 1.36 7.10 -35.86
N LEU A 69 1.41 6.14 -34.93
CA LEU A 69 0.55 6.12 -33.72
C LEU A 69 0.76 7.35 -32.82
N VAL A 70 1.97 7.88 -32.75
CA VAL A 70 2.28 9.07 -31.94
C VAL A 70 1.64 10.33 -32.50
N THR A 71 1.38 10.38 -33.82
CA THR A 71 0.72 11.54 -34.45
C THR A 71 -0.76 11.67 -34.07
N GLY A 72 -1.39 10.58 -33.61
CA GLY A 72 -2.78 10.56 -33.14
C GLY A 72 -3.56 9.38 -33.72
N ASP A 73 -4.51 8.85 -32.95
CA ASP A 73 -5.25 7.63 -33.31
C ASP A 73 -6.10 7.80 -34.58
N ASP A 74 -6.68 8.97 -34.79
CA ASP A 74 -7.52 9.26 -35.96
C ASP A 74 -6.68 9.41 -37.23
N ILE A 75 -5.51 10.01 -37.13
CA ILE A 75 -4.54 10.15 -38.24
C ILE A 75 -3.98 8.77 -38.61
N ALA A 76 -3.64 7.95 -37.62
CA ALA A 76 -3.16 6.59 -37.85
C ALA A 76 -4.22 5.72 -38.56
N ARG A 77 -5.49 5.78 -38.13
CA ARG A 77 -6.58 5.07 -38.82
C ARG A 77 -6.81 5.60 -40.23
N GLY A 78 -6.71 6.90 -40.44
CA GLY A 78 -6.81 7.52 -41.77
C GLY A 78 -5.71 7.08 -42.75
N LEU A 79 -4.53 6.72 -42.23
CA LEU A 79 -3.41 6.16 -43.00
C LEU A 79 -3.54 4.63 -43.23
N GLY A 80 -4.69 4.03 -42.90
CA GLY A 80 -4.96 2.59 -43.10
C GLY A 80 -4.40 1.69 -41.99
N GLN A 81 -3.95 2.26 -40.88
CA GLN A 81 -3.35 1.49 -39.79
C GLN A 81 -4.43 0.86 -38.90
N ASN A 82 -4.40 -0.47 -38.74
CA ASN A 82 -5.21 -1.13 -37.71
C ASN A 82 -4.59 -0.90 -36.32
N THR A 83 -5.04 0.16 -35.65
CA THR A 83 -4.51 0.58 -34.35
C THR A 83 -4.68 -0.48 -33.26
N PHE A 84 -5.70 -1.33 -33.35
CA PHE A 84 -5.92 -2.42 -32.40
C PHE A 84 -4.83 -3.49 -32.53
N VAL A 85 -4.61 -4.02 -33.74
CA VAL A 85 -3.62 -5.08 -34.00
C VAL A 85 -2.22 -4.61 -33.63
N ILE A 86 -1.86 -3.39 -34.00
CA ILE A 86 -0.51 -2.87 -33.73
C ILE A 86 -0.31 -2.61 -32.24
N ARG A 87 -1.31 -2.11 -31.51
CA ARG A 87 -1.21 -2.00 -30.04
C ARG A 87 -1.07 -3.36 -29.37
N SER A 88 -1.77 -4.38 -29.85
CA SER A 88 -1.62 -5.75 -29.32
C SER A 88 -0.22 -6.32 -29.60
N LEU A 89 0.30 -6.18 -30.82
CA LEU A 89 1.66 -6.60 -31.16
C LEU A 89 2.72 -5.86 -30.32
N LEU A 90 2.59 -4.55 -30.17
CA LEU A 90 3.47 -3.76 -29.30
C LEU A 90 3.41 -4.24 -27.85
N SER A 91 2.22 -4.56 -27.35
CA SER A 91 2.05 -5.09 -25.99
C SER A 91 2.77 -6.43 -25.82
N ILE A 92 2.69 -7.33 -26.80
CA ILE A 92 3.38 -8.62 -26.78
C ILE A 92 4.90 -8.43 -26.78
N ILE A 93 5.43 -7.53 -27.62
CA ILE A 93 6.87 -7.23 -27.67
C ILE A 93 7.35 -6.65 -26.35
N VAL A 94 6.58 -5.73 -25.75
CA VAL A 94 6.90 -5.16 -24.44
C VAL A 94 6.93 -6.26 -23.37
N ILE A 95 5.96 -7.18 -23.36
CA ILE A 95 5.92 -8.30 -22.42
C ILE A 95 7.13 -9.23 -22.62
N LEU A 96 7.48 -9.55 -23.87
CA LEU A 96 8.61 -10.43 -24.19
C LEU A 96 9.95 -9.80 -23.77
N LEU A 97 10.19 -8.54 -24.13
CA LEU A 97 11.43 -7.83 -23.81
C LEU A 97 11.57 -7.56 -22.31
N ALA A 98 10.51 -7.03 -21.67
CA ALA A 98 10.53 -6.74 -20.24
C ALA A 98 10.57 -8.03 -19.41
N GLY A 99 9.73 -9.01 -19.73
CA GLY A 99 9.70 -10.30 -19.03
C GLY A 99 11.01 -11.07 -19.15
N GLY A 100 11.59 -11.13 -20.36
CA GLY A 100 12.91 -11.74 -20.59
C GLY A 100 14.01 -11.06 -19.79
N ALA A 101 14.07 -9.72 -19.82
CA ALA A 101 15.07 -8.97 -19.06
C ALA A 101 14.91 -9.16 -17.53
N VAL A 102 13.68 -9.09 -17.01
CA VAL A 102 13.38 -9.25 -15.57
C VAL A 102 13.66 -10.67 -15.09
N SER A 103 13.40 -11.69 -15.91
CA SER A 103 13.71 -13.08 -15.53
C SER A 103 15.21 -13.32 -15.30
N LEU A 104 16.07 -12.70 -16.11
CA LEU A 104 17.54 -12.80 -16.00
C LEU A 104 18.11 -11.92 -14.89
N ALA A 105 17.73 -10.64 -14.90
CA ALA A 105 18.39 -9.62 -14.11
C ALA A 105 17.65 -9.31 -12.79
N GLY A 106 16.44 -9.85 -12.61
CA GLY A 106 15.57 -9.53 -11.49
C GLY A 106 14.80 -8.22 -11.68
N ASN A 107 14.28 -7.67 -10.59
CA ASN A 107 13.42 -6.47 -10.61
C ASN A 107 14.24 -5.17 -10.73
N ILE A 108 14.76 -4.87 -11.92
CA ILE A 108 15.50 -3.62 -12.20
C ILE A 108 14.55 -2.52 -12.69
N GLY A 109 14.35 -1.48 -11.89
CA GLY A 109 13.44 -0.37 -12.18
C GLY A 109 14.13 0.92 -12.67
N PHE A 110 13.32 1.94 -12.95
CA PHE A 110 13.71 3.31 -13.37
C PHE A 110 14.49 3.48 -14.68
N ILE A 111 15.15 2.46 -15.23
CA ILE A 111 15.82 2.54 -16.54
C ILE A 111 14.83 2.98 -17.62
N GLY A 112 13.63 2.37 -17.64
CA GLY A 112 12.54 2.71 -18.55
C GLY A 112 11.95 4.12 -18.37
N LEU A 113 12.29 4.83 -17.29
CA LEU A 113 11.91 6.23 -17.07
C LEU A 113 13.08 7.18 -17.38
N ILE A 114 14.27 6.90 -16.85
CA ILE A 114 15.45 7.75 -16.98
C ILE A 114 15.97 7.75 -18.42
N VAL A 115 16.13 6.58 -19.03
CA VAL A 115 16.75 6.43 -20.35
C VAL A 115 15.95 7.16 -21.43
N PRO A 116 14.60 7.08 -21.50
CA PRO A 116 13.86 7.86 -22.49
C PRO A 116 14.04 9.37 -22.35
N HIS A 117 14.18 9.90 -21.12
CA HIS A 117 14.42 11.34 -20.91
C HIS A 117 15.82 11.76 -21.33
N ILE A 118 16.83 10.92 -21.11
CA ILE A 118 18.21 11.18 -21.57
C ILE A 118 18.26 11.10 -23.10
N VAL A 119 17.78 10.00 -23.67
CA VAL A 119 17.89 9.73 -25.11
C VAL A 119 17.08 10.71 -25.95
N ARG A 120 15.86 11.09 -25.54
CA ARG A 120 15.05 12.07 -26.28
C ARG A 120 15.64 13.49 -26.30
N ARG A 121 16.59 13.80 -25.41
CA ARG A 121 17.33 15.08 -25.46
C ARG A 121 18.48 15.06 -26.45
N ILE A 122 19.02 13.88 -26.75
CA ILE A 122 20.25 13.69 -27.54
C ILE A 122 19.92 13.28 -28.98
N LEU A 123 18.98 12.34 -29.15
CA LEU A 123 18.62 11.76 -30.44
C LEU A 123 17.36 12.37 -31.04
N PRO A 124 17.22 12.35 -32.39
CA PRO A 124 16.01 12.84 -33.06
C PRO A 124 14.77 12.06 -32.64
N GLY A 125 13.60 12.71 -32.70
CA GLY A 125 12.31 12.18 -32.23
C GLY A 125 11.73 10.99 -33.02
N ASP A 126 12.52 10.33 -33.88
CA ASP A 126 12.10 9.20 -34.70
C ASP A 126 12.39 7.87 -33.99
N PHE A 127 11.37 7.02 -33.82
CA PHE A 127 11.49 5.75 -33.09
C PHE A 127 12.47 4.77 -33.72
N ARG A 128 12.84 4.94 -34.99
CA ARG A 128 13.90 4.15 -35.64
C ARG A 128 15.27 4.35 -34.99
N TRP A 129 15.54 5.55 -34.48
CA TRP A 129 16.77 5.89 -33.78
C TRP A 129 16.60 5.84 -32.26
N LEU A 130 15.42 6.17 -31.75
CA LEU A 130 15.15 6.12 -30.31
C LEU A 130 15.19 4.70 -29.76
N LEU A 131 14.66 3.69 -30.45
CA LEU A 131 14.68 2.29 -29.96
C LEU A 131 16.10 1.73 -29.75
N PRO A 132 17.03 1.79 -30.73
CA PRO A 132 18.42 1.43 -30.49
C PRO A 132 19.07 2.30 -29.44
N GLY A 133 18.78 3.61 -29.44
CA GLY A 133 19.26 4.54 -28.42
C GLY A 133 18.86 4.13 -27.01
N TYR A 134 17.60 3.74 -26.79
CA TYR A 134 17.10 3.26 -25.50
C TYR A 134 17.78 1.97 -25.07
N ALA A 135 18.03 1.03 -25.99
CA ALA A 135 18.74 -0.21 -25.66
C ALA A 135 20.19 0.04 -25.25
N VAL A 136 20.93 0.84 -26.01
CA VAL A 136 22.34 1.13 -25.75
C VAL A 136 22.51 1.97 -24.48
N PHE A 137 21.76 3.06 -24.32
CA PHE A 137 21.85 3.89 -23.11
C PHE A 137 21.32 3.16 -21.87
N GLY A 138 20.34 2.26 -22.02
CA GLY A 138 19.90 1.38 -20.94
C GLY A 138 20.98 0.43 -20.49
N ALA A 139 21.64 -0.25 -21.42
CA ALA A 139 22.78 -1.13 -21.12
C ALA A 139 23.95 -0.34 -20.50
N LEU A 140 24.27 0.85 -21.04
CA LEU A 140 25.33 1.70 -20.53
C LEU A 140 25.05 2.19 -19.11
N LEU A 141 23.81 2.64 -18.83
CA LEU A 141 23.40 3.07 -17.50
C LEU A 141 23.53 1.92 -16.49
N LEU A 142 23.11 0.72 -16.88
CA LEU A 142 23.17 -0.47 -16.02
C LEU A 142 24.62 -0.89 -15.77
N LEU A 143 25.47 -0.90 -16.80
CA LEU A 143 26.91 -1.16 -16.65
C LEU A 143 27.61 -0.11 -15.79
N LEU A 144 27.28 1.17 -15.95
CA LEU A 144 27.83 2.23 -15.10
C LEU A 144 27.37 2.08 -13.64
N ALA A 145 26.11 1.69 -13.42
CA ALA A 145 25.62 1.40 -12.08
C ALA A 145 26.35 0.20 -11.45
N ASP A 146 26.57 -0.87 -12.20
CA ASP A 146 27.33 -2.06 -11.75
C ASP A 146 28.79 -1.71 -11.44
N ILE A 147 29.46 -0.94 -12.31
CA ILE A 147 30.84 -0.49 -12.07
C ILE A 147 30.92 0.43 -10.86
N LEU A 148 30.00 1.39 -10.71
CA LEU A 148 29.96 2.27 -9.54
C LEU A 148 29.70 1.49 -8.25
N ALA A 149 28.82 0.48 -8.28
CA ALA A 149 28.60 -0.42 -7.15
C ALA A 149 29.89 -1.15 -6.75
N ARG A 150 30.66 -1.65 -7.73
CA ARG A 150 31.95 -2.33 -7.49
C ARG A 150 33.06 -1.40 -7.00
N VAL A 151 33.07 -0.14 -7.45
CA VAL A 151 34.13 0.84 -7.11
C VAL A 151 33.89 1.47 -5.74
N VAL A 152 32.64 1.66 -5.34
CA VAL A 152 32.29 2.27 -4.05
C VAL A 152 32.24 1.24 -2.91
N LEU A 153 32.06 -0.07 -3.20
CA LEU A 153 31.88 -1.13 -2.21
C LEU A 153 32.65 -2.43 -2.57
N ILE A 154 33.56 -2.87 -1.70
CA ILE A 154 34.17 -4.22 -1.72
C ILE A 154 33.95 -4.89 -0.34
N PRO A 155 33.51 -6.17 -0.24
CA PRO A 155 32.66 -6.95 -1.13
C PRO A 155 31.26 -7.08 -0.51
N GLN A 156 30.26 -6.45 -1.13
CA GLN A 156 28.94 -7.03 -1.37
C GLN A 156 28.12 -5.99 -2.11
N GLU A 157 27.66 -6.40 -3.29
CA GLU A 157 27.10 -5.55 -4.32
C GLU A 157 25.75 -4.98 -3.87
N VAL A 158 25.59 -3.68 -4.08
CA VAL A 158 24.39 -2.92 -3.73
C VAL A 158 23.94 -2.20 -4.99
N LEU A 159 22.62 -2.16 -5.24
CA LEU A 159 21.83 -0.94 -5.53
C LEU A 159 20.51 -1.22 -6.29
N SER A 160 19.50 -0.42 -5.90
CA SER A 160 18.46 0.22 -6.71
C SER A 160 17.38 -0.58 -7.47
N GLY A 161 16.28 -0.91 -6.78
CA GLY A 161 14.92 -0.36 -6.99
C GLY A 161 14.06 -0.65 -8.26
N TRP A 162 13.03 -1.50 -8.11
CA TRP A 162 11.54 -1.34 -8.33
C TRP A 162 10.87 -1.06 -9.72
N SER A 163 10.14 -2.07 -10.27
CA SER A 163 8.66 -2.20 -10.58
C SER A 163 8.17 -2.73 -11.99
N LEU A 164 7.23 -3.73 -11.98
CA LEU A 164 6.07 -4.12 -12.88
C LEU A 164 6.19 -4.48 -14.40
N PRO A 165 5.43 -5.46 -14.99
CA PRO A 165 3.93 -5.43 -15.20
C PRO A 165 3.09 -6.76 -15.42
N CYS A 166 1.74 -6.61 -15.41
CA CYS A 166 0.57 -7.24 -16.12
C CYS A 166 0.47 -8.74 -16.53
N TRP A 167 -0.59 -9.44 -16.10
CA TRP A 167 -1.88 -9.78 -16.79
C TRP A 167 -2.66 -10.82 -15.93
N VAL A 168 -3.99 -10.88 -16.02
CA VAL A 168 -4.89 -12.07 -15.92
C VAL A 168 -6.32 -11.70 -15.45
N ARG A 169 -7.28 -12.26 -16.18
CA ARG A 169 -8.73 -12.45 -15.94
C ARG A 169 -9.03 -13.93 -16.33
N PRO A 170 -10.20 -14.54 -16.03
CA PRO A 170 -11.38 -14.08 -15.26
C PRO A 170 -11.98 -15.12 -14.27
N PHE A 171 -12.78 -14.70 -13.26
CA PHE A 171 -14.11 -15.26 -12.88
C PHE A 171 -14.72 -14.50 -11.69
N LEU A 172 -16.01 -14.71 -11.41
CA LEU A 172 -16.88 -14.15 -10.36
C LEU A 172 -17.69 -12.91 -10.75
N SER A 173 -18.57 -13.13 -11.71
CA SER A 173 -19.85 -12.44 -11.82
C SER A 173 -20.82 -12.97 -10.77
N THR A 174 -21.34 -12.09 -9.90
CA THR A 174 -22.77 -11.99 -9.50
C THR A 174 -22.88 -11.30 -8.14
N TRP A 175 -22.92 -9.96 -8.11
CA TRP A 175 -23.45 -9.23 -6.95
C TRP A 175 -24.26 -8.02 -7.43
N PRO A 176 -25.58 -7.97 -7.15
CA PRO A 176 -26.44 -6.91 -7.62
C PRO A 176 -26.34 -5.68 -6.70
N GLU A 177 -26.26 -4.51 -7.32
CA GLU A 177 -26.31 -3.21 -6.68
C GLU A 177 -27.76 -2.89 -6.34
N ARG A 178 -28.08 -2.67 -5.05
CA ARG A 178 -29.41 -2.21 -4.65
C ARG A 178 -29.48 -0.68 -4.71
N GLY A 179 -30.53 -0.21 -5.34
CA GLY A 179 -30.91 1.18 -5.45
C GLY A 179 -31.22 1.85 -4.12
N CYS A 180 -31.09 3.16 -4.15
CA CYS A 180 -31.27 4.14 -3.09
C CYS A 180 -32.62 3.96 -2.36
N ALA A 181 -32.60 3.50 -1.11
CA ALA A 181 -33.77 3.56 -0.23
C ALA A 181 -33.95 5.01 0.27
N MET A 182 -35.19 5.52 0.23
CA MET A 182 -35.52 6.89 0.62
C MET A 182 -35.07 7.18 2.05
N ASP A 183 -34.23 8.20 2.20
CA ASP A 183 -33.59 8.55 3.47
C ASP A 183 -34.57 9.18 4.46
N LYS A 184 -34.78 8.50 5.60
CA LYS A 184 -35.50 9.06 6.75
C LYS A 184 -34.51 9.80 7.66
N TRP A 185 -34.81 11.08 7.92
CA TRP A 185 -34.03 11.94 8.79
C TRP A 185 -34.78 12.13 10.11
N LEU A 186 -34.13 11.79 11.23
CA LEU A 186 -34.63 12.04 12.58
C LEU A 186 -33.99 13.35 13.09
N THR A 187 -34.82 14.37 13.28
CA THR A 187 -34.39 15.63 13.91
C THR A 187 -34.48 15.49 15.43
N VAL A 188 -33.34 15.44 16.12
CA VAL A 188 -33.30 15.52 17.59
C VAL A 188 -33.04 16.97 17.98
N ARG A 189 -34.06 17.62 18.55
CA ARG A 189 -33.99 19.02 18.98
C ARG A 189 -34.26 19.13 20.49
N ASN A 190 -33.31 19.73 21.21
CA ASN A 190 -33.47 20.25 22.55
C ASN A 190 -33.03 21.73 22.56
N ASN A 191 -33.35 22.51 23.59
CA ASN A 191 -33.04 23.95 23.67
C ASN A 191 -31.54 24.27 23.53
N TRP A 192 -30.67 23.28 23.76
CA TRP A 192 -29.21 23.41 23.74
C TRP A 192 -28.54 22.54 22.65
N TYR A 193 -29.31 21.75 21.90
CA TYR A 193 -28.76 20.78 20.96
C TYR A 193 -29.73 20.49 19.81
N SER A 194 -29.32 20.79 18.57
CA SER A 194 -30.06 20.44 17.36
C SER A 194 -29.15 19.64 16.45
N ARG A 195 -29.50 18.37 16.18
CA ARG A 195 -28.83 17.54 15.18
C ARG A 195 -29.82 16.71 14.37
N GLN A 196 -29.55 16.60 13.08
CA GLN A 196 -30.22 15.67 12.18
C GLN A 196 -29.43 14.36 12.13
N ILE A 197 -30.09 13.25 12.44
CA ILE A 197 -29.51 11.91 12.42
C ILE A 197 -30.22 11.12 11.32
N ASN A 198 -29.45 10.54 10.41
CA ASN A 198 -30.01 9.70 9.37
C ASN A 198 -30.25 8.28 9.92
N THR A 199 -31.47 7.77 9.83
CA THR A 199 -31.80 6.44 10.39
C THR A 199 -31.09 5.32 9.63
N SER A 200 -30.90 5.45 8.31
CA SER A 200 -30.19 4.47 7.49
C SER A 200 -28.73 4.34 7.95
N THR A 201 -28.06 5.46 8.24
CA THR A 201 -26.68 5.42 8.74
C THR A 201 -26.58 4.82 10.14
N CYS A 202 -27.56 5.07 11.02
CA CYS A 202 -27.62 4.39 12.32
C CYS A 202 -27.76 2.87 12.17
N THR A 203 -28.64 2.40 11.26
CA THR A 203 -28.79 0.95 11.02
C THR A 203 -27.49 0.31 10.52
N VAL A 204 -26.76 1.00 9.66
CA VAL A 204 -25.46 0.54 9.15
C VAL A 204 -24.41 0.47 10.25
N ILE A 205 -24.34 1.47 11.13
CA ILE A 205 -23.42 1.47 12.27
C ILE A 205 -23.73 0.31 13.22
N VAL A 206 -25.01 0.10 13.56
CA VAL A 206 -25.42 -1.02 14.43
C VAL A 206 -25.06 -2.36 13.78
N LEU A 207 -25.34 -2.54 12.49
CA LEU A 207 -24.99 -3.76 11.77
C LEU A 207 -23.47 -3.99 11.76
N LEU A 208 -22.68 -2.95 11.49
CA LEU A 208 -21.22 -3.04 11.52
C LEU A 208 -20.69 -3.38 12.91
N LEU A 209 -21.26 -2.82 13.97
CA LEU A 209 -20.89 -3.17 15.35
C LEU A 209 -21.18 -4.64 15.67
N LEU A 210 -22.33 -5.17 15.20
CA LEU A 210 -22.65 -6.59 15.34
C LEU A 210 -21.66 -7.47 14.55
N ILE A 211 -21.28 -7.06 13.34
CA ILE A 211 -20.25 -7.76 12.55
C ILE A 211 -18.90 -7.72 13.27
N THR A 212 -18.47 -6.56 13.77
CA THR A 212 -17.23 -6.42 14.56
C THR A 212 -17.24 -7.35 15.76
N MET A 213 -18.36 -7.43 16.49
CA MET A 213 -18.49 -8.32 17.64
C MET A 213 -18.42 -9.80 17.22
N ALA A 214 -19.10 -10.18 16.13
CA ALA A 214 -19.06 -11.54 15.62
C ALA A 214 -17.65 -11.97 15.17
N VAL A 215 -16.94 -11.09 14.43
CA VAL A 215 -15.56 -11.33 14.01
C VAL A 215 -14.61 -11.41 15.20
N ALA A 216 -14.80 -10.55 16.21
CA ALA A 216 -14.03 -10.58 17.45
C ALA A 216 -14.21 -11.92 18.18
N LEU A 217 -15.45 -12.37 18.38
CA LEU A 217 -15.74 -13.66 19.01
C LEU A 217 -15.17 -14.83 18.20
N LEU A 218 -15.30 -14.80 16.87
CA LEU A 218 -14.73 -15.81 15.99
C LEU A 218 -13.20 -15.84 16.06
N SER A 219 -12.56 -14.67 16.19
CA SER A 219 -11.12 -14.53 16.36
C SER A 219 -10.65 -15.02 17.74
N LEU A 220 -11.46 -14.90 18.78
CA LEU A 220 -11.13 -15.50 20.08
C LEU A 220 -11.33 -17.03 20.09
N ALA A 221 -12.34 -17.54 19.38
CA ALA A 221 -12.67 -18.97 19.34
C ALA A 221 -11.76 -19.79 18.41
N SER A 222 -11.40 -19.25 17.24
CA SER A 222 -10.67 -19.98 16.19
C SER A 222 -9.16 -19.95 16.41
N GLY A 223 -8.41 -20.95 15.95
CA GLY A 223 -6.95 -21.00 16.01
C GLY A 223 -6.44 -22.43 15.95
N LYS A 224 -5.17 -22.67 16.36
CA LYS A 224 -4.61 -24.04 16.44
C LYS A 224 -5.45 -24.98 17.31
N TYR A 225 -6.04 -24.45 18.38
CA TYR A 225 -7.03 -25.13 19.21
C TYR A 225 -8.36 -24.39 19.08
N MET A 226 -9.41 -25.06 18.61
CA MET A 226 -10.74 -24.46 18.57
C MET A 226 -11.34 -24.47 19.98
N LEU A 227 -11.85 -23.33 20.42
CA LEU A 227 -12.54 -23.18 21.70
C LEU A 227 -14.02 -22.96 21.45
N SER A 228 -14.86 -23.55 22.29
CA SER A 228 -16.31 -23.27 22.23
C SER A 228 -16.58 -21.84 22.74
N LEU A 229 -17.68 -21.21 22.29
CA LEU A 229 -18.03 -19.86 22.76
C LEU A 229 -18.18 -19.77 24.29
N PRO A 230 -18.79 -20.75 24.99
CA PRO A 230 -18.82 -20.74 26.45
C PRO A 230 -17.43 -20.74 27.07
N GLU A 231 -16.50 -21.56 26.57
CA GLU A 231 -15.11 -21.59 27.04
C GLU A 231 -14.41 -20.25 26.84
N VAL A 232 -14.69 -19.53 25.75
CA VAL A 232 -14.15 -18.17 25.54
C VAL A 232 -14.67 -17.21 26.59
N PHE A 233 -15.97 -17.23 26.90
CA PHE A 233 -16.54 -16.36 27.93
C PHE A 233 -16.02 -16.70 29.33
N ASP A 234 -15.86 -18.00 29.62
CA ASP A 234 -15.30 -18.46 30.89
C ASP A 234 -13.82 -18.09 31.00
N ALA A 235 -13.04 -18.23 29.93
CA ALA A 235 -11.65 -17.83 29.84
C ALA A 235 -11.46 -16.30 30.04
N LEU A 236 -12.40 -15.48 29.56
CA LEU A 236 -12.37 -14.02 29.75
C LEU A 236 -12.76 -13.58 31.17
N ARG A 237 -13.61 -14.36 31.85
CA ARG A 237 -14.05 -14.07 33.24
C ARG A 237 -13.15 -14.71 34.30
N SER A 238 -12.44 -15.77 33.93
CA SER A 238 -11.56 -16.49 34.84
C SER A 238 -10.47 -15.58 35.36
N ARG A 239 -10.30 -15.55 36.69
CA ARG A 239 -9.18 -14.89 37.35
C ARG A 239 -7.95 -15.79 37.49
N THR A 240 -8.13 -17.10 37.26
CA THR A 240 -7.04 -18.08 37.28
C THR A 240 -6.58 -18.35 35.85
N ILE A 241 -5.25 -18.36 35.66
CA ILE A 241 -4.62 -18.66 34.37
C ILE A 241 -4.65 -20.18 34.19
N ALA A 242 -5.82 -20.71 33.82
CA ALA A 242 -5.94 -22.04 33.23
C ALA A 242 -5.49 -21.99 31.75
N ASP A 243 -5.20 -23.15 31.14
CA ASP A 243 -4.68 -23.24 29.77
C ASP A 243 -5.53 -22.46 28.74
N ASN A 244 -6.86 -22.55 28.84
CA ASN A 244 -7.78 -21.80 27.96
C ASN A 244 -7.74 -20.29 28.22
N ALA A 245 -7.63 -19.88 29.49
CA ALA A 245 -7.51 -18.47 29.86
C ALA A 245 -6.19 -17.88 29.33
N PHE A 246 -5.09 -18.62 29.38
CA PHE A 246 -3.81 -18.21 28.79
C PHE A 246 -3.95 -17.99 27.27
N ILE A 247 -4.53 -18.95 26.56
CA ILE A 247 -4.72 -18.85 25.10
C ILE A 247 -5.57 -17.63 24.73
N VAL A 248 -6.73 -17.45 25.38
CA VAL A 248 -7.66 -16.37 25.03
C VAL A 248 -7.12 -15.02 25.48
N SER A 249 -6.73 -14.88 26.74
CA SER A 249 -6.38 -13.57 27.31
C SER A 249 -4.97 -13.11 26.96
N ILE A 250 -3.99 -14.00 26.78
CA ILE A 250 -2.59 -13.60 26.56
C ILE A 250 -2.21 -13.66 25.08
N LEU A 251 -2.71 -14.64 24.32
CA LEU A 251 -2.31 -14.81 22.92
C LEU A 251 -3.32 -14.22 21.91
N ARG A 252 -4.63 -14.36 22.15
CA ARG A 252 -5.65 -13.99 21.15
C ARG A 252 -6.23 -12.60 21.35
N ALA A 253 -6.59 -12.23 22.58
CA ALA A 253 -7.23 -10.95 22.87
C ALA A 253 -6.36 -9.73 22.50
N PRO A 254 -5.05 -9.68 22.82
CA PRO A 254 -4.22 -8.54 22.44
C PRO A 254 -4.09 -8.41 20.93
N ARG A 255 -3.88 -9.53 20.22
CA ARG A 255 -3.78 -9.57 18.76
C ARG A 255 -5.05 -9.10 18.06
N MET A 256 -6.20 -9.57 18.51
CA MET A 256 -7.51 -9.12 18.00
C MET A 256 -7.71 -7.61 18.22
N LEU A 257 -7.39 -7.10 19.41
CA LEU A 257 -7.52 -5.68 19.71
C LEU A 257 -6.53 -4.82 18.92
N MET A 258 -5.30 -5.28 18.70
CA MET A 258 -4.33 -4.61 17.83
C MET A 258 -4.87 -4.49 16.40
N ALA A 259 -5.40 -5.57 15.84
CA ALA A 259 -6.00 -5.57 14.51
C ALA A 259 -7.17 -4.58 14.40
N LEU A 260 -8.04 -4.55 15.42
CA LEU A 260 -9.17 -3.62 15.51
C LEU A 260 -8.71 -2.16 15.55
N LEU A 261 -7.79 -1.82 16.45
CA LEU A 261 -7.32 -0.45 16.67
C LEU A 261 -6.51 0.07 15.48
N ALA A 262 -5.55 -0.72 14.99
CA ALA A 262 -4.71 -0.32 13.87
C ALA A 262 -5.50 -0.22 12.56
N GLY A 263 -6.39 -1.19 12.29
CA GLY A 263 -7.26 -1.16 11.11
C GLY A 263 -8.19 0.06 11.10
N GLY A 264 -8.76 0.40 12.26
CA GLY A 264 -9.57 1.61 12.41
C GLY A 264 -8.76 2.90 12.21
N ALA A 265 -7.57 2.99 12.80
CA ALA A 265 -6.70 4.15 12.69
C ALA A 265 -6.20 4.39 11.25
N LEU A 266 -5.77 3.34 10.54
CA LEU A 266 -5.35 3.41 9.14
C LEU A 266 -6.50 3.84 8.22
N ALA A 267 -7.70 3.30 8.46
CA ALA A 267 -8.89 3.67 7.69
C ALA A 267 -9.26 5.15 7.88
N VAL A 268 -9.25 5.64 9.12
CA VAL A 268 -9.50 7.07 9.39
C VAL A 268 -8.40 7.94 8.80
N SER A 269 -7.13 7.57 8.94
CA SER A 269 -6.01 8.29 8.31
C SER A 269 -6.20 8.45 6.80
N GLY A 270 -6.59 7.37 6.12
CA GLY A 270 -6.90 7.39 4.70
C GLY A 270 -8.11 8.24 4.33
N LEU A 271 -9.18 8.21 5.14
CA LEU A 271 -10.33 9.09 4.95
C LEU A 271 -9.92 10.57 5.03
N LEU A 272 -9.17 10.96 6.07
CA LEU A 272 -8.69 12.33 6.23
C LEU A 272 -7.92 12.77 4.99
N LEU A 273 -7.04 11.90 4.48
CA LEU A 273 -6.23 12.23 3.34
C LEU A 273 -7.03 12.36 2.04
N GLN A 274 -7.98 11.46 1.82
CA GLN A 274 -8.88 11.52 0.66
C GLN A 274 -9.73 12.79 0.66
N THR A 275 -10.19 13.24 1.85
CA THR A 275 -10.93 14.49 1.99
C THR A 275 -10.06 15.72 1.67
N ILE A 276 -8.78 15.72 2.08
CA ILE A 276 -7.86 16.84 1.81
C ILE A 276 -7.49 16.92 0.32
N ILE A 277 -7.14 15.79 -0.28
CA ILE A 277 -6.66 15.73 -1.67
C ILE A 277 -7.84 15.82 -2.65
N ARG A 278 -9.08 15.63 -2.18
CA ARG A 278 -10.28 15.47 -3.01
C ARG A 278 -10.10 14.40 -4.08
N ASN A 279 -9.39 13.34 -3.72
CA ASN A 279 -9.13 12.21 -4.59
C ASN A 279 -9.42 10.92 -3.81
N PRO A 280 -10.44 10.14 -4.21
CA PRO A 280 -10.80 8.90 -3.53
C PRO A 280 -9.70 7.82 -3.63
N LEU A 281 -8.69 8.03 -4.48
CA LEU A 281 -7.55 7.12 -4.65
C LEU A 281 -6.33 7.53 -3.82
N ALA A 282 -6.41 8.59 -3.01
CA ALA A 282 -5.36 8.95 -2.09
C ALA A 282 -5.26 7.93 -0.94
N SER A 283 -4.03 7.56 -0.57
CA SER A 283 -3.74 6.78 0.62
C SER A 283 -2.49 7.32 1.33
N PRO A 284 -2.36 7.11 2.65
CA PRO A 284 -1.18 7.53 3.42
C PRO A 284 0.13 6.97 2.87
N ASP A 285 0.06 5.79 2.22
CA ASP A 285 1.20 5.15 1.56
C ASP A 285 1.81 6.03 0.46
N ILE A 286 0.98 6.79 -0.27
CA ILE A 286 1.42 7.64 -1.39
C ILE A 286 2.22 8.85 -0.90
N ILE A 287 2.01 9.28 0.34
CA ILE A 287 2.70 10.45 0.93
C ILE A 287 4.00 10.04 1.62
N GLY A 288 4.44 8.79 1.43
CA GLY A 288 5.73 8.32 1.91
C GLY A 288 5.78 8.07 3.42
N VAL A 289 4.62 8.06 4.11
CA VAL A 289 4.55 7.69 5.54
C VAL A 289 5.01 6.25 5.72
N THR A 290 4.42 5.33 4.96
CA THR A 290 4.71 3.90 5.04
C THR A 290 6.12 3.58 4.60
N SER A 291 6.61 4.19 3.51
CA SER A 291 7.97 3.97 3.02
C SER A 291 9.03 4.57 3.96
N GLY A 292 8.78 5.75 4.53
CA GLY A 292 9.66 6.35 5.53
C GLY A 292 9.73 5.54 6.82
N ALA A 293 8.57 5.09 7.32
CA ALA A 293 8.50 4.22 8.48
C ALA A 293 9.23 2.88 8.25
N SER A 294 9.07 2.32 7.05
CA SER A 294 9.76 1.10 6.63
C SER A 294 11.27 1.26 6.58
N ALA A 295 11.78 2.32 5.97
CA ALA A 295 13.22 2.58 5.89
C ALA A 295 13.84 2.70 7.28
N THR A 296 13.19 3.44 8.17
CA THR A 296 13.68 3.63 9.54
C THR A 296 13.52 2.38 10.40
N ALA A 297 12.44 1.60 10.23
CA ALA A 297 12.24 0.35 10.95
C ALA A 297 13.31 -0.69 10.58
N VAL A 298 13.59 -0.85 9.28
CA VAL A 298 14.67 -1.74 8.82
C VAL A 298 16.01 -1.24 9.35
N PHE A 299 16.33 0.05 9.21
CA PHE A 299 17.56 0.62 9.76
C PHE A 299 17.72 0.34 11.27
N PHE A 300 16.64 0.48 12.03
CA PHE A 300 16.63 0.22 13.47
C PHE A 300 16.88 -1.27 13.79
N LEU A 301 16.16 -2.17 13.12
CA LEU A 301 16.32 -3.62 13.31
C LEU A 301 17.70 -4.12 12.91
N SER A 302 18.28 -3.52 11.87
CA SER A 302 19.58 -3.89 11.33
C SER A 302 20.76 -3.38 12.16
N PHE A 303 20.73 -2.11 12.57
CA PHE A 303 21.92 -1.44 13.13
C PHE A 303 21.74 -0.96 14.57
N MET A 304 20.51 -0.66 15.00
CA MET A 304 20.28 -0.02 16.31
C MET A 304 19.93 -1.02 17.41
N THR A 305 19.47 -2.22 17.07
CA THR A 305 19.03 -3.23 18.06
C THR A 305 20.17 -3.73 18.96
N SER A 306 21.43 -3.57 18.54
CA SER A 306 22.61 -3.82 19.38
C SER A 306 22.84 -2.78 20.48
N TRP A 307 22.31 -1.57 20.30
CA TRP A 307 22.49 -0.43 21.23
C TRP A 307 21.21 -0.09 22.01
N LEU A 308 20.06 -0.29 21.38
CA LEU A 308 18.74 0.10 21.86
C LEU A 308 17.83 -1.13 21.93
N SER A 309 16.99 -1.18 22.95
CA SER A 309 15.96 -2.21 23.07
C SER A 309 14.93 -2.11 21.94
N VAL A 310 14.42 -3.26 21.48
CA VAL A 310 13.37 -3.36 20.45
C VAL A 310 12.11 -2.58 20.81
N GLN A 311 11.88 -2.24 22.08
CA GLN A 311 10.78 -1.39 22.54
C GLN A 311 10.78 0.02 21.90
N TRP A 312 11.93 0.50 21.41
CA TRP A 312 12.04 1.80 20.72
C TRP A 312 11.68 1.74 19.23
N LEU A 313 11.51 0.54 18.67
CA LEU A 313 11.16 0.33 17.26
C LEU A 313 9.90 1.10 16.84
N PRO A 314 8.77 1.09 17.59
CA PRO A 314 7.58 1.83 17.19
C PRO A 314 7.83 3.34 17.08
N LEU A 315 8.60 3.91 18.02
CA LEU A 315 8.94 5.34 17.99
C LEU A 315 9.86 5.67 16.82
N ALA A 316 10.85 4.82 16.53
CA ALA A 316 11.75 4.98 15.39
C ALA A 316 10.96 4.92 14.06
N ALA A 317 10.09 3.92 13.89
CA ALA A 317 9.25 3.78 12.71
C ALA A 317 8.30 4.98 12.55
N MET A 318 7.67 5.43 13.64
CA MET A 318 6.78 6.60 13.61
C MET A 318 7.56 7.86 13.20
N ALA A 319 8.74 8.10 13.77
CA ALA A 319 9.61 9.21 13.40
C ALA A 319 10.01 9.16 11.91
N GLY A 320 10.34 7.97 11.40
CA GLY A 320 10.61 7.75 9.98
C GLY A 320 9.43 8.08 9.07
N GLY A 321 8.22 7.69 9.46
CA GLY A 321 7.00 8.01 8.73
C GLY A 321 6.68 9.51 8.71
N PHE A 322 6.88 10.20 9.83
CA PHE A 322 6.78 11.65 9.91
C PHE A 322 7.82 12.35 9.04
N ALA A 323 9.07 11.91 9.09
CA ALA A 323 10.15 12.46 8.27
C ALA A 323 9.87 12.26 6.77
N GLY A 324 9.38 11.08 6.37
CA GLY A 324 8.97 10.79 4.99
C GLY A 324 7.87 11.74 4.50
N ALA A 325 6.80 11.88 5.29
CA ALA A 325 5.70 12.79 4.95
C ALA A 325 6.12 14.27 4.91
N ALA A 326 6.96 14.69 5.86
CA ALA A 326 7.50 16.05 5.90
C ALA A 326 8.35 16.34 4.66
N LEU A 327 9.22 15.40 4.25
CA LEU A 327 10.03 15.53 3.05
C LEU A 327 9.16 15.68 1.79
N VAL A 328 8.12 14.86 1.66
CA VAL A 328 7.15 14.95 0.54
C VAL A 328 6.46 16.30 0.53
N TYR A 329 6.01 16.78 1.68
CA TYR A 329 5.33 18.06 1.80
C TYR A 329 6.24 19.23 1.44
N LEU A 330 7.48 19.25 1.96
CA LEU A 330 8.46 20.31 1.70
C LEU A 330 8.85 20.37 0.22
N LEU A 331 9.08 19.23 -0.44
CA LEU A 331 9.42 19.20 -1.86
C LEU A 331 8.24 19.49 -2.79
N ALA A 332 7.01 19.22 -2.34
CA ALA A 332 5.80 19.57 -3.08
C ALA A 332 5.45 21.07 -2.98
N TRP A 333 5.99 21.79 -2.00
CA TRP A 333 5.66 23.20 -1.76
C TRP A 333 6.26 24.12 -2.83
N LYS A 334 5.42 24.77 -3.65
CA LYS A 334 5.77 26.00 -4.38
C LYS A 334 4.55 26.91 -4.48
N SER A 335 4.50 27.94 -3.63
CA SER A 335 3.37 28.90 -3.52
C SER A 335 2.03 28.21 -3.26
N GLY A 336 2.04 27.22 -2.36
CA GLY A 336 0.90 26.33 -2.06
C GLY A 336 1.16 24.88 -2.47
N VAL A 337 0.32 23.97 -1.95
CA VAL A 337 0.40 22.54 -2.24
C VAL A 337 -0.71 22.15 -3.21
N SER A 338 -0.32 21.81 -4.44
CA SER A 338 -1.24 21.21 -5.40
C SER A 338 -1.35 19.68 -5.19
N PRO A 339 -2.56 19.10 -5.15
CA PRO A 339 -2.76 17.67 -4.96
C PRO A 339 -1.96 16.78 -5.92
N THR A 340 -1.90 17.15 -7.20
CA THR A 340 -1.19 16.38 -8.23
C THR A 340 0.32 16.35 -7.99
N ARG A 341 0.92 17.47 -7.57
CA ARG A 341 2.35 17.54 -7.29
C ARG A 341 2.71 16.77 -6.03
N LEU A 342 1.86 16.84 -5.00
CA LEU A 342 2.02 16.06 -3.77
C LEU A 342 2.10 14.54 -4.07
N ILE A 343 1.22 14.05 -4.94
CA ILE A 343 1.22 12.64 -5.37
C ILE A 343 2.49 12.30 -6.15
N LEU A 344 2.90 13.12 -7.13
CA LEU A 344 4.10 12.84 -7.95
C LEU A 344 5.39 12.83 -7.12
N VAL A 345 5.56 13.82 -6.24
CA VAL A 345 6.70 13.91 -5.31
C VAL A 345 6.67 12.74 -4.32
N GLY A 346 5.49 12.40 -3.81
CA GLY A 346 5.27 11.27 -2.90
C GLY A 346 5.69 9.92 -3.50
N VAL A 347 5.27 9.63 -4.74
CA VAL A 347 5.68 8.43 -5.47
C VAL A 347 7.20 8.39 -5.67
N GLY A 348 7.83 9.53 -6.01
CA GLY A 348 9.28 9.63 -6.16
C GLY A 348 10.05 9.35 -4.86
N ILE A 349 9.68 10.01 -3.75
CA ILE A 349 10.32 9.78 -2.45
C ILE A 349 10.07 8.37 -1.94
N SER A 350 8.87 7.83 -2.13
CA SER A 350 8.54 6.47 -1.72
C SER A 350 9.45 5.46 -2.42
N ALA A 351 9.69 5.64 -3.72
CA ALA A 351 10.61 4.79 -4.47
C ALA A 351 12.05 4.86 -3.94
N VAL A 352 12.54 6.06 -3.59
CA VAL A 352 13.86 6.24 -2.97
C VAL A 352 13.93 5.54 -1.61
N MET A 353 12.93 5.75 -0.75
CA MET A 353 12.89 5.14 0.58
C MET A 353 12.84 3.61 0.49
N VAL A 354 12.13 3.05 -0.48
CA VAL A 354 12.11 1.61 -0.65
C VAL A 354 13.43 1.09 -1.23
N ALA A 355 14.09 1.80 -2.14
CA ALA A 355 15.45 1.47 -2.55
C ALA A 355 16.40 1.47 -1.34
N CYS A 356 16.25 2.41 -0.41
CA CYS A 356 16.98 2.40 0.86
C CYS A 356 16.63 1.18 1.73
N THR A 357 15.34 0.82 1.88
CA THR A 357 14.96 -0.37 2.68
C THR A 357 15.59 -1.65 2.15
N THR A 358 15.55 -1.84 0.83
CA THR A 358 16.08 -3.04 0.17
C THR A 358 17.60 -3.09 0.30
N MET A 359 18.28 -1.96 0.13
CA MET A 359 19.71 -1.82 0.41
C MET A 359 20.05 -2.20 1.85
N LEU A 360 19.31 -1.68 2.84
CA LEU A 360 19.55 -1.98 4.25
C LEU A 360 19.38 -3.48 4.56
N LEU A 361 18.36 -4.14 3.98
CA LEU A 361 18.14 -5.58 4.14
C LEU A 361 19.32 -6.41 3.62
N VAL A 362 19.89 -6.04 2.47
CA VAL A 362 21.05 -6.74 1.89
C VAL A 362 22.27 -6.65 2.80
N PHE A 363 22.48 -5.51 3.46
CA PHE A 363 23.57 -5.33 4.41
C PHE A 363 23.35 -5.94 5.80
N SER A 364 22.17 -6.50 6.04
CA SER A 364 21.78 -6.96 7.35
C SER A 364 22.04 -8.45 7.53
N PRO A 365 22.44 -8.88 8.74
CA PRO A 365 22.47 -10.30 9.07
C PRO A 365 21.10 -10.96 8.84
N LEU A 366 21.10 -12.23 8.40
CA LEU A 366 19.88 -12.96 8.04
C LEU A 366 18.80 -12.93 9.14
N SER A 367 19.19 -13.00 10.42
CA SER A 367 18.27 -12.94 11.56
C SER A 367 17.51 -11.61 11.67
N SER A 368 18.20 -10.48 11.46
CA SER A 368 17.58 -9.15 11.40
C SER A 368 16.74 -8.99 10.14
N THR A 369 17.20 -9.53 9.01
CA THR A 369 16.49 -9.50 7.72
C THR A 369 15.14 -10.20 7.79
N LEU A 370 15.06 -11.38 8.41
CA LEU A 370 13.79 -12.09 8.61
C LEU A 370 12.81 -11.30 9.46
N SER A 371 13.30 -10.73 10.59
CA SER A 371 12.48 -9.92 11.49
C SER A 371 11.97 -8.65 10.79
N ALA A 372 12.84 -8.01 10.01
CA ALA A 372 12.49 -6.85 9.19
C ALA A 372 11.50 -7.21 8.08
N TYR A 373 11.62 -8.38 7.46
CA TYR A 373 10.67 -8.85 6.46
C TYR A 373 9.26 -9.02 7.04
N VAL A 374 9.14 -9.69 8.19
CA VAL A 374 7.85 -9.84 8.88
C VAL A 374 7.25 -8.46 9.19
N TRP A 375 8.07 -7.50 9.62
CA TRP A 375 7.63 -6.12 9.87
C TRP A 375 7.15 -5.42 8.59
N LEU A 376 7.88 -5.55 7.47
CA LEU A 376 7.55 -4.96 6.17
C LEU A 376 6.29 -5.56 5.53
N THR A 377 5.97 -6.82 5.82
CA THR A 377 4.71 -7.42 5.35
C THR A 377 3.48 -6.93 6.11
N GLY A 378 3.68 -6.34 7.29
CA GLY A 378 2.61 -5.91 8.19
C GLY A 378 1.95 -7.10 8.89
N SER A 379 2.12 -7.18 10.21
CA SER A 379 1.59 -8.26 11.03
C SER A 379 1.14 -7.75 12.40
N VAL A 380 0.07 -8.36 12.91
CA VAL A 380 -0.35 -8.25 14.33
C VAL A 380 0.11 -9.46 15.13
N TYR A 381 0.93 -10.33 14.51
CA TYR A 381 1.56 -11.46 15.16
C TYR A 381 2.45 -10.99 16.32
N GLY A 382 2.42 -11.73 17.43
CA GLY A 382 3.22 -11.41 18.63
C GLY A 382 2.71 -10.24 19.46
N ALA A 383 1.52 -9.69 19.14
CA ALA A 383 0.93 -8.59 19.88
C ALA A 383 0.73 -8.91 21.38
N ARG A 384 1.18 -7.98 22.24
CA ARG A 384 1.03 -8.07 23.71
C ARG A 384 0.12 -6.98 24.25
N TRP A 385 -0.44 -7.19 25.45
CA TRP A 385 -1.27 -6.18 26.13
C TRP A 385 -0.60 -4.82 26.26
N HIS A 386 0.72 -4.82 26.51
CA HIS A 386 1.49 -3.58 26.59
C HIS A 386 1.41 -2.77 25.29
N GLU A 387 1.56 -3.41 24.12
CA GLU A 387 1.47 -2.74 22.81
C GLU A 387 0.05 -2.22 22.55
N VAL A 388 -0.98 -2.97 22.95
CA VAL A 388 -2.39 -2.54 22.87
C VAL A 388 -2.63 -1.28 23.69
N THR A 389 -2.19 -1.28 24.95
CA THR A 389 -2.38 -0.12 25.85
C THR A 389 -1.63 1.11 25.35
N THR A 390 -0.42 0.93 24.83
CA THR A 390 0.40 2.03 24.31
C THR A 390 -0.21 2.58 23.02
N LEU A 391 -0.64 1.73 22.09
CA LEU A 391 -1.36 2.20 20.89
C LEU A 391 -2.64 2.94 21.26
N CYS A 392 -3.43 2.45 22.22
CA CYS A 392 -4.62 3.14 22.71
C CYS A 392 -4.27 4.54 23.23
N LEU A 393 -3.19 4.67 24.01
CA LEU A 393 -2.70 5.96 24.52
C LEU A 393 -2.30 6.92 23.39
N TRP A 394 -1.65 6.43 22.33
CA TRP A 394 -1.36 7.23 21.12
C TRP A 394 -2.63 7.63 20.36
N LEU A 395 -3.67 6.79 20.34
CA LEU A 395 -4.91 7.11 19.62
C LEU A 395 -5.82 8.11 20.37
N LEU A 396 -5.70 8.23 21.70
CA LEU A 396 -6.51 9.17 22.51
C LEU A 396 -6.42 10.64 22.04
N PRO A 397 -5.23 11.27 21.91
CA PRO A 397 -5.13 12.65 21.45
C PRO A 397 -5.65 12.82 20.01
N ALA A 398 -5.45 11.83 19.15
CA ALA A 398 -5.99 11.83 17.80
C ALA A 398 -7.53 11.77 17.79
N ALA A 399 -8.13 10.97 18.68
CA ALA A 399 -9.58 10.86 18.80
C ALA A 399 -10.21 12.20 19.26
N VAL A 400 -9.61 12.86 20.25
CA VAL A 400 -10.06 14.18 20.73
C VAL A 400 -9.97 15.21 19.60
N LEU A 401 -8.83 15.26 18.90
CA LEU A 401 -8.64 16.20 17.79
C LEU A 401 -9.59 15.91 16.62
N LEU A 402 -9.82 14.63 16.31
CA LEU A 402 -10.74 14.21 15.26
C LEU A 402 -12.17 14.64 15.55
N VAL A 403 -12.64 14.49 16.80
CA VAL A 403 -13.98 14.95 17.21
C VAL A 403 -14.12 16.46 17.00
N ALA A 404 -13.10 17.25 17.37
CA ALA A 404 -13.08 18.70 17.15
C ALA A 404 -13.11 19.07 15.65
N LEU A 405 -12.40 18.30 14.80
CA LEU A 405 -12.27 18.56 13.37
C LEU A 405 -13.38 17.94 12.50
N THR A 406 -14.30 17.16 13.07
CA THR A 406 -15.42 16.53 12.32
C THR A 406 -16.27 17.52 11.54
N ARG A 407 -16.45 18.75 12.06
CA ARG A 407 -17.16 19.83 11.36
C ARG A 407 -16.37 20.34 10.16
N THR A 408 -15.07 20.55 10.33
CA THR A 408 -14.17 20.98 9.26
C THR A 408 -14.09 19.96 8.14
N LEU A 409 -14.16 18.66 8.45
CA LEU A 409 -14.23 17.59 7.47
C LEU A 409 -15.47 17.67 6.58
N ALA A 410 -16.64 17.93 7.17
CA ALA A 410 -17.89 18.09 6.40
C ALA A 410 -17.88 19.34 5.52
N VAL A 411 -17.23 20.42 5.98
CA VAL A 411 -17.13 21.68 5.23
C VAL A 411 -16.12 21.58 4.09
N ASN A 412 -15.06 20.77 4.22
CA ASN A 412 -14.04 20.60 3.17
C ASN A 412 -14.54 19.88 1.90
N GLU A 413 -15.72 19.24 1.96
CA GLU A 413 -16.42 18.70 0.80
C GLU A 413 -17.05 19.80 -0.08
N LEU A 414 -17.22 21.03 0.45
CA LEU A 414 -17.72 22.18 -0.29
C LEU A 414 -16.62 22.82 -1.15
N ASP A 415 -17.02 23.58 -2.16
CA ASP A 415 -16.08 24.31 -3.03
C ASP A 415 -15.27 25.36 -2.25
N ASP A 416 -14.05 25.62 -2.73
CA ASP A 416 -13.09 26.47 -2.05
C ASP A 416 -13.63 27.90 -1.83
N ALA A 417 -14.44 28.41 -2.76
CA ALA A 417 -15.09 29.71 -2.65
C ALA A 417 -16.11 29.79 -1.49
N LEU A 418 -16.87 28.71 -1.24
CA LEU A 418 -17.82 28.65 -0.13
C LEU A 418 -17.10 28.57 1.22
N ILE A 419 -15.95 27.87 1.27
CA ILE A 419 -15.14 27.72 2.48
C ILE A 419 -14.48 29.05 2.86
N ILE A 420 -13.97 29.80 1.88
CA ILE A 420 -13.41 31.14 2.11
C ILE A 420 -14.48 32.10 2.62
N GLY A 421 -15.71 32.02 2.06
CA GLY A 421 -16.86 32.80 2.54
C GLY A 421 -17.29 32.50 3.98
N LEU A 422 -16.96 31.31 4.49
CA LEU A 422 -17.20 30.90 5.88
C LEU A 422 -16.08 31.33 6.85
N GLY A 423 -15.03 32.01 6.36
CA GLY A 423 -13.93 32.54 7.17
C GLY A 423 -12.92 31.49 7.66
N ILE A 424 -12.92 30.27 7.09
CA ILE A 424 -11.99 29.21 7.47
C ILE A 424 -10.70 29.37 6.67
N SER A 425 -9.56 29.55 7.36
CA SER A 425 -8.24 29.51 6.73
C SER A 425 -7.93 28.10 6.22
N MET A 426 -8.16 27.88 4.93
CA MET A 426 -8.10 26.58 4.27
C MET A 426 -6.73 25.89 4.41
N GLU A 427 -5.63 26.66 4.32
CA GLU A 427 -4.28 26.10 4.42
C GLU A 427 -3.99 25.51 5.81
N ARG A 428 -4.38 26.20 6.88
CA ARG A 428 -4.18 25.71 8.26
C ARG A 428 -5.02 24.47 8.52
N ALA A 429 -6.27 24.44 8.04
CA ALA A 429 -7.13 23.28 8.17
C ALA A 429 -6.55 22.06 7.43
N ARG A 430 -6.05 22.23 6.20
CA ARG A 430 -5.40 21.16 5.43
C ARG A 430 -4.14 20.65 6.14
N LEU A 431 -3.30 21.54 6.67
CA LEU A 431 -2.08 21.18 7.39
C LEU A 431 -2.38 20.36 8.66
N VAL A 432 -3.35 20.80 9.47
CA VAL A 432 -3.74 20.08 10.70
C VAL A 432 -4.33 18.71 10.38
N LEU A 433 -5.20 18.61 9.36
CA LEU A 433 -5.77 17.32 8.95
C LEU A 433 -4.71 16.39 8.35
N LEU A 434 -3.73 16.92 7.61
CA LEU A 434 -2.61 16.14 7.08
C LEU A 434 -1.72 15.63 8.22
N ALA A 435 -1.40 16.49 9.20
CA ALA A 435 -0.64 16.10 10.38
C ALA A 435 -1.36 15.00 11.19
N LEU A 436 -2.68 15.12 11.38
CA LEU A 436 -3.49 14.10 12.04
C LEU A 436 -3.55 12.79 11.25
N SER A 437 -3.64 12.85 9.91
CA SER A 437 -3.59 11.68 9.04
C SER A 437 -2.24 10.95 9.18
N VAL A 438 -1.12 11.69 9.10
CA VAL A 438 0.23 11.13 9.28
C VAL A 438 0.40 10.55 10.69
N TYR A 439 -0.11 11.22 11.72
CA TYR A 439 -0.05 10.74 13.10
C TYR A 439 -0.80 9.41 13.30
N LEU A 440 -2.04 9.32 12.80
CA LEU A 440 -2.83 8.09 12.88
C LEU A 440 -2.20 6.93 12.10
N ALA A 441 -1.69 7.20 10.89
CA ALA A 441 -1.00 6.18 10.09
C ALA A 441 0.32 5.75 10.75
N GLY A 442 1.14 6.71 11.19
CA GLY A 442 2.40 6.46 11.87
C GLY A 442 2.22 5.64 13.14
N ALA A 443 1.24 5.99 13.99
CA ALA A 443 0.92 5.24 15.19
C ALA A 443 0.47 3.80 14.88
N ALA A 444 -0.36 3.58 13.86
CA ALA A 444 -0.77 2.23 13.48
C ALA A 444 0.41 1.42 12.90
N ILE A 445 1.12 1.96 11.92
CA ILE A 445 2.25 1.31 11.23
C ILE A 445 3.38 0.97 12.21
N ALA A 446 3.63 1.82 13.20
CA ALA A 446 4.65 1.61 14.22
C ALA A 446 4.50 0.28 14.97
N TYR A 447 3.27 -0.18 15.22
CA TYR A 447 3.02 -1.43 15.95
C TYR A 447 2.59 -2.59 15.06
N THR A 448 1.94 -2.34 13.92
CA THR A 448 1.49 -3.42 13.03
C THR A 448 2.35 -3.64 11.81
N GLY A 449 3.40 -2.83 11.62
CA GLY A 449 4.17 -2.80 10.39
C GLY A 449 3.40 -2.19 9.21
N ALA A 450 3.95 -2.34 8.00
CA ALA A 450 3.44 -1.70 6.79
C ALA A 450 2.17 -2.38 6.24
N LEU A 451 1.02 -2.09 6.86
CA LEU A 451 -0.30 -2.53 6.36
C LEU A 451 -0.81 -1.59 5.26
N GLY A 452 -0.66 -2.02 4.00
CA GLY A 452 -1.19 -1.30 2.84
C GLY A 452 -2.70 -1.46 2.61
N PHE A 453 -3.27 -0.67 1.69
CA PHE A 453 -4.67 -0.75 1.19
C PHE A 453 -5.80 -0.44 2.16
N VAL A 454 -5.65 -0.61 3.48
CA VAL A 454 -6.74 -0.34 4.46
C VAL A 454 -7.23 1.10 4.34
N GLY A 455 -6.31 2.06 4.36
CA GLY A 455 -6.62 3.49 4.23
C GLY A 455 -7.20 3.87 2.87
N LEU A 456 -7.03 3.04 1.84
CA LEU A 456 -7.59 3.28 0.52
C LEU A 456 -9.01 2.70 0.41
N VAL A 457 -9.17 1.44 0.79
CA VAL A 457 -10.35 0.62 0.55
C VAL A 457 -11.47 0.93 1.55
N ALA A 458 -11.14 1.06 2.84
CA ALA A 458 -12.15 1.21 3.89
C ALA A 458 -12.99 2.48 3.76
N PRO A 459 -12.44 3.69 3.52
CA PRO A 459 -13.25 4.90 3.33
C PRO A 459 -14.17 4.80 2.11
N HIS A 460 -13.72 4.10 1.06
CA HIS A 460 -14.52 3.92 -0.15
C HIS A 460 -15.70 2.99 0.07
N ILE A 461 -15.49 1.86 0.76
CA ILE A 461 -16.57 0.97 1.19
C ILE A 461 -17.54 1.74 2.09
N ALA A 462 -17.01 2.50 3.07
CA ALA A 462 -17.82 3.27 4.01
C ALA A 462 -18.77 4.25 3.31
N ARG A 463 -18.30 4.97 2.28
CA ARG A 463 -19.14 5.86 1.46
C ARG A 463 -20.25 5.14 0.71
N ARG A 464 -20.03 3.87 0.31
CA ARG A 464 -21.05 3.07 -0.40
C ARG A 464 -22.11 2.46 0.50
N ILE A 465 -21.74 2.03 1.72
CA ILE A 465 -22.65 1.29 2.60
C ILE A 465 -23.52 2.18 3.49
N GLY A 466 -23.26 3.50 3.56
CA GLY A 466 -24.12 4.44 4.29
C GLY A 466 -23.40 5.52 5.11
N GLY A 467 -22.07 5.62 5.01
CA GLY A 467 -21.31 6.75 5.54
C GLY A 467 -21.50 7.97 4.65
N LYS A 468 -22.14 9.02 5.16
CA LYS A 468 -22.50 10.19 4.34
C LYS A 468 -21.50 11.31 4.50
N SER A 469 -21.51 11.97 5.66
CA SER A 469 -20.63 13.12 5.91
C SER A 469 -20.21 13.23 7.38
N GLY A 470 -19.08 13.91 7.58
CA GLY A 470 -18.52 14.27 8.88
C GLY A 470 -18.29 13.06 9.80
N ALA A 471 -18.79 13.15 11.03
CA ALA A 471 -18.58 12.14 12.07
C ALA A 471 -19.13 10.75 11.71
N SER A 472 -20.25 10.69 10.96
CA SER A 472 -20.85 9.41 10.58
C SER A 472 -19.95 8.62 9.63
N LEU A 473 -19.33 9.30 8.66
CA LEU A 473 -18.40 8.69 7.72
C LEU A 473 -17.12 8.22 8.43
N VAL A 474 -16.62 8.99 9.40
CA VAL A 474 -15.47 8.61 10.22
C VAL A 474 -15.73 7.30 10.97
N VAL A 475 -16.87 7.17 11.67
CA VAL A 475 -17.20 5.97 12.45
C VAL A 475 -17.38 4.74 11.55
N VAL A 476 -18.12 4.88 10.44
CA VAL A 476 -18.32 3.77 9.49
C VAL A 476 -16.97 3.35 8.89
N THR A 477 -16.12 4.30 8.51
CA THR A 477 -14.79 4.02 7.97
C THR A 477 -13.90 3.29 8.98
N MET A 478 -13.91 3.73 10.24
CA MET A 478 -13.16 3.09 11.32
C MET A 478 -13.60 1.63 11.51
N LEU A 479 -14.91 1.36 11.56
CA LEU A 479 -15.44 0.01 11.73
C LEU A 479 -15.14 -0.89 10.53
N VAL A 480 -15.25 -0.37 9.31
CA VAL A 480 -14.89 -1.13 8.10
C VAL A 480 -13.40 -1.50 8.10
N GLY A 481 -12.53 -0.54 8.42
CA GLY A 481 -11.08 -0.77 8.53
C GLY A 481 -10.71 -1.80 9.59
N ALA A 482 -11.31 -1.68 10.78
CA ALA A 482 -11.14 -2.64 11.87
C ALA A 482 -11.52 -4.06 11.44
N ASN A 483 -12.70 -4.23 10.83
CA ASN A 483 -13.15 -5.54 10.34
C ASN A 483 -12.24 -6.09 9.23
N MET A 484 -11.79 -5.24 8.31
CA MET A 484 -10.90 -5.66 7.22
C MET A 484 -9.60 -6.26 7.76
N VAL A 485 -8.96 -5.63 8.74
CA VAL A 485 -7.70 -6.14 9.32
C VAL A 485 -7.95 -7.35 10.23
N MET A 486 -9.01 -7.35 11.06
CA MET A 486 -9.35 -8.51 11.89
C MET A 486 -9.67 -9.77 11.07
N ILE A 487 -10.41 -9.63 9.96
CA ILE A 487 -10.73 -10.74 9.06
C ILE A 487 -9.45 -11.23 8.36
N ALA A 488 -8.60 -10.31 7.89
CA ALA A 488 -7.33 -10.66 7.28
C ALA A 488 -6.41 -11.43 8.24
N ASP A 489 -6.31 -10.99 9.49
CA ASP A 489 -5.56 -11.69 10.54
C ASP A 489 -6.15 -13.08 10.85
N LEU A 490 -7.48 -13.18 10.94
CA LEU A 490 -8.18 -14.43 11.19
C LEU A 490 -7.92 -15.46 10.08
N ILE A 491 -7.96 -15.03 8.81
CA ILE A 491 -7.65 -15.87 7.65
C ILE A 491 -6.20 -16.35 7.73
N GLY A 492 -5.25 -15.43 7.97
CA GLY A 492 -3.83 -15.75 8.05
C GLY A 492 -3.48 -16.75 9.14
N ARG A 493 -4.20 -16.73 10.26
CA ARG A 493 -3.99 -17.65 11.38
C ARG A 493 -4.69 -19.01 11.22
N THR A 494 -5.78 -19.09 10.45
CA THR A 494 -6.64 -20.30 10.41
C THR A 494 -6.44 -21.18 9.19
N GLN A 495 -6.20 -20.59 8.01
CA GLN A 495 -6.18 -21.34 6.75
C GLN A 495 -4.87 -22.08 6.49
N PHE A 496 -3.76 -21.65 7.10
CA PHE A 496 -2.41 -22.13 6.78
C PHE A 496 -1.72 -22.83 7.95
N LEU A 497 -2.48 -23.37 8.92
CA LEU A 497 -1.92 -24.08 10.07
C LEU A 497 -0.95 -25.19 9.63
N PRO A 498 0.23 -25.34 10.29
CA PRO A 498 0.68 -24.64 11.50
C PRO A 498 1.37 -23.28 11.26
N LEU A 499 1.46 -22.80 10.01
CA LEU A 499 2.09 -21.52 9.65
C LEU A 499 1.15 -20.35 9.99
N ASP A 500 1.70 -19.30 10.60
CA ASP A 500 0.96 -18.08 10.95
C ASP A 500 1.38 -16.96 10.00
N LEU A 501 0.56 -16.70 8.99
CA LEU A 501 0.90 -15.77 7.92
C LEU A 501 0.54 -14.32 8.29
N PRO A 502 1.40 -13.33 7.97
CA PRO A 502 1.13 -11.91 8.21
C PRO A 502 -0.18 -11.42 7.61
N ALA A 503 -0.93 -10.64 8.40
CA ALA A 503 -2.23 -10.11 7.99
C ALA A 503 -2.14 -9.21 6.74
N GLY A 504 -1.06 -8.45 6.57
CA GLY A 504 -0.91 -7.51 5.45
C GLY A 504 -0.89 -8.16 4.06
N ILE A 505 -0.47 -9.43 3.99
CA ILE A 505 -0.57 -10.23 2.75
C ILE A 505 -2.03 -10.36 2.33
N PHE A 506 -2.92 -10.74 3.24
CA PHE A 506 -4.35 -10.92 2.96
C PHE A 506 -5.06 -9.59 2.72
N VAL A 507 -4.70 -8.54 3.47
CA VAL A 507 -5.23 -7.18 3.25
C VAL A 507 -4.92 -6.72 1.82
N SER A 508 -3.68 -6.94 1.35
CA SER A 508 -3.25 -6.58 0.00
C SER A 508 -3.90 -7.46 -1.08
N ALA A 509 -3.99 -8.77 -0.82
CA ALA A 509 -4.64 -9.72 -1.71
C ALA A 509 -6.13 -9.42 -1.92
N ILE A 510 -6.84 -8.90 -0.91
CA ILE A 510 -8.24 -8.47 -1.01
C ILE A 510 -8.34 -7.04 -1.58
N GLY A 511 -7.45 -6.13 -1.17
CA GLY A 511 -7.51 -4.73 -1.52
C GLY A 511 -7.16 -4.44 -2.99
N ALA A 512 -6.20 -5.16 -3.57
CA ALA A 512 -5.78 -4.95 -4.96
C ALA A 512 -6.89 -5.27 -5.98
N PRO A 513 -7.59 -6.42 -5.93
CA PRO A 513 -8.72 -6.70 -6.82
C PRO A 513 -9.85 -5.69 -6.66
N PHE A 514 -10.16 -5.31 -5.41
CA PHE A 514 -11.20 -4.31 -5.14
C PHE A 514 -10.87 -2.97 -5.81
N PHE A 515 -9.62 -2.52 -5.73
CA PHE A 515 -9.18 -1.30 -6.38
C PHE A 515 -9.30 -1.34 -7.90
N ILE A 516 -8.91 -2.46 -8.52
CA ILE A 516 -9.04 -2.65 -9.97
C ILE A 516 -10.50 -2.59 -10.39
N TYR A 517 -11.40 -3.22 -9.63
CA TYR A 517 -12.85 -3.16 -9.89
C TYR A 517 -13.37 -1.71 -9.88
N LEU A 518 -12.94 -0.89 -8.93
CA LEU A 518 -13.36 0.52 -8.87
C LEU A 518 -12.93 1.31 -10.11
N LEU A 519 -11.70 1.12 -10.58
CA LEU A 519 -11.18 1.80 -11.77
C LEU A 519 -11.91 1.40 -13.06
N LEU A 520 -12.34 0.14 -13.16
CA LEU A 520 -13.10 -0.33 -14.31
C LEU A 520 -14.49 0.29 -14.36
N ARG A 521 -15.11 0.48 -13.19
CA ARG A 521 -16.46 1.05 -13.10
C ARG A 521 -16.50 2.57 -13.28
N SER A 522 -15.43 3.30 -12.97
CA SER A 522 -15.39 4.77 -13.20
C SER A 522 -15.16 5.15 -14.67
N ARG A 523 -14.98 4.18 -15.57
CA ARG A 523 -14.81 4.39 -17.02
C ARG A 523 -16.08 4.13 -17.83
N SER A 524 -17.12 3.58 -17.20
CA SER A 524 -18.50 3.49 -17.72
C SER A 524 -19.34 4.59 -17.10
#